data_AF-A0A934FJJ9-F1
#
_entry.id   AF-A0A934FJJ9-F1
#
_cell.length_a   1.000
_cell.length_b   1.000
_cell.length_c   1.000
_cell.angle_alpha   90.00
_cell.angle_beta   90.00
_cell.angle_gamma   90.00
#
_symmetry.space_group_name_H-M   'P 1'
#
loop_
_entity.id
_entity.type
_entity.pdbx_description
1 polymer ?
#
loop_
_entity_poly.entity_id
_entity_poly.type
_entity_poly.pdbx_seq_one_letter_code
_entity_poly.pdbx_strand_id
1 'polypeptide(L)'
;MHALIAKVDASFRQRRWLVSGAGVLVAVSGGVDSMVLLRVLHTLAKKHGWRLAVAHFNHRLRGAASEGDARFVARVARRLGLECVLESGDVRGLASERGWSVEMAARELRHEFLARTARRLGLRTVALAHHADDQVELFFLRLLRGAGGGMAGMKWGSHSPADKAVRLVRPLLDQPKATLVEFAREEKVRFREDASNASVDILRNRIRRELLPLLRRSYQEGLDRTILRAMEIVGDEAEFAQEAARKWLLGRSALPFARLPVAVQRQSVRLELVRLNLVADFELVERLRLRPGVTHSWQDGWLVRDAASGCVSMQRAVQVWGTPGTRQISLQAACGSVSFDGVEVKWQIKPRATHSAIRHAKNRERFDADIVGPRIVLRHWRPGDRFQPSGMAQAVKLQDLFTNAKIPASERRRLLVAEAADGRVFWVEGLRISEAFKLAGSTRAQLEWRWQRERKEF
;
A
#
# COMPACT_ATOMS: atom_id res chain seq x y z
N MET A 1 21.63 38.56 -7.23
CA MET A 1 21.16 37.14 -7.25
C MET A 1 19.97 37.05 -6.30
N HIS A 2 18.79 36.66 -6.77
CA HIS A 2 17.57 36.61 -5.95
C HIS A 2 17.76 35.74 -4.69
N ALA A 3 17.16 36.13 -3.56
CA ALA A 3 17.29 35.44 -2.28
C ALA A 3 16.97 33.93 -2.35
N LEU A 4 15.92 33.52 -3.07
CA LEU A 4 15.56 32.10 -3.26
C LEU A 4 16.67 31.33 -3.98
N ILE A 5 17.23 31.90 -5.06
CA ILE A 5 18.32 31.28 -5.83
C ILE A 5 19.56 31.12 -4.94
N ALA A 6 19.88 32.14 -4.14
CA ALA A 6 21.01 32.10 -3.22
C ALA A 6 20.87 31.00 -2.16
N LYS A 7 19.66 30.87 -1.56
CA LYS A 7 19.36 29.82 -0.59
C LYS A 7 19.49 28.43 -1.21
N VAL A 8 18.90 28.21 -2.38
CA VAL A 8 18.98 26.92 -3.09
C VAL A 8 20.42 26.58 -3.46
N ASP A 9 21.21 27.54 -3.94
CA ASP A 9 22.65 27.36 -4.22
C ASP A 9 23.42 26.94 -2.96
N ALA A 10 23.19 27.62 -1.84
CA ALA A 10 23.80 27.28 -0.56
C ALA A 10 23.44 25.85 -0.11
N SER A 11 22.16 25.44 -0.24
CA SER A 11 21.73 24.08 0.09
C SER A 11 22.41 23.01 -0.78
N PHE A 12 22.58 23.25 -2.08
CA PHE A 12 23.32 22.34 -2.95
C PHE A 12 24.79 22.20 -2.54
N ARG A 13 25.45 23.32 -2.22
CA ARG A 13 26.87 23.36 -1.81
C ARG A 13 27.11 22.67 -0.48
N GLN A 14 26.34 23.04 0.56
CA GLN A 14 26.48 22.50 1.91
C GLN A 14 26.35 20.98 1.92
N ARG A 15 25.42 20.46 1.12
CA ARG A 15 25.11 19.03 1.11
C ARG A 15 25.95 18.24 0.09
N ARG A 16 26.72 18.91 -0.79
CA ARG A 16 27.56 18.32 -1.86
C ARG A 16 26.82 17.34 -2.80
N TRP A 17 25.56 17.62 -3.14
CA TRP A 17 24.74 16.69 -3.94
C TRP A 17 24.98 16.78 -5.45
N LEU A 18 25.53 17.90 -5.94
CA LEU A 18 25.89 18.08 -7.34
C LEU A 18 27.32 18.59 -7.43
N VAL A 19 28.12 17.95 -8.28
CA VAL A 19 29.43 18.44 -8.70
C VAL A 19 29.28 19.39 -9.89
N SER A 20 30.31 20.17 -10.18
CA SER A 20 30.37 20.97 -11.41
C SER A 20 30.24 20.04 -12.64
N GLY A 21 29.51 20.48 -13.67
CA GLY A 21 29.26 19.65 -14.87
C GLY A 21 28.22 18.53 -14.70
N ALA A 22 27.59 18.40 -13.53
CA ALA A 22 26.58 17.36 -13.29
C ALA A 22 25.33 17.56 -14.17
N GLY A 23 24.67 16.43 -14.48
CA GLY A 23 23.40 16.40 -15.19
C GLY A 23 22.21 16.29 -14.24
N VAL A 24 21.16 17.10 -14.47
CA VAL A 24 19.93 17.09 -13.67
C VAL A 24 18.70 17.02 -14.58
N LEU A 25 17.85 16.03 -14.35
CA LEU A 25 16.51 15.95 -14.94
C LEU A 25 15.52 16.70 -14.03
N VAL A 26 14.84 17.72 -14.54
CA VAL A 26 13.84 18.48 -13.77
C VAL A 26 12.45 17.94 -14.07
N ALA A 27 11.74 17.45 -13.05
CA ALA A 27 10.35 17.03 -13.20
C ALA A 27 9.43 18.25 -13.19
N VAL A 28 8.77 18.53 -14.32
CA VAL A 28 7.96 19.74 -14.52
C VAL A 28 6.51 19.37 -14.78
N SER A 29 5.59 19.75 -13.88
CA SER A 29 4.15 19.52 -14.06
C SER A 29 3.46 20.66 -14.82
N GLY A 30 4.08 21.84 -14.88
CA GLY A 30 3.49 23.05 -15.44
C GLY A 30 2.87 23.99 -14.39
N GLY A 31 2.70 23.50 -13.16
CA GLY A 31 2.29 24.31 -12.01
C GLY A 31 3.42 25.15 -11.44
N VAL A 32 3.07 26.18 -10.64
CA VAL A 32 3.98 27.21 -10.11
C VAL A 32 5.25 26.62 -9.49
N ASP A 33 5.16 25.59 -8.64
CA ASP A 33 6.33 25.04 -7.92
C ASP A 33 7.36 24.48 -8.89
N SER A 34 6.88 23.72 -9.87
CA SER A 34 7.73 23.06 -10.86
C SER A 34 8.34 24.05 -11.85
N MET A 35 7.63 25.13 -12.18
CA MET A 35 8.13 26.18 -13.05
C MET A 35 9.16 27.07 -12.33
N VAL A 36 8.95 27.35 -11.04
CA VAL A 36 9.92 28.04 -10.19
C VAL A 36 11.17 27.19 -10.03
N LEU A 37 11.03 25.89 -9.74
CA LEU A 37 12.16 24.97 -9.68
C LEU A 37 12.99 24.99 -10.97
N LEU A 38 12.31 24.88 -12.12
CA LEU A 38 12.96 24.92 -13.43
C LEU A 38 13.74 26.24 -13.62
N ARG A 39 13.12 27.38 -13.30
CA ARG A 39 13.75 28.69 -13.43
C ARG A 39 14.98 28.83 -12.53
N VAL A 40 14.87 28.45 -11.26
CA VAL A 40 15.97 28.50 -10.29
C VAL A 40 17.13 27.62 -10.76
N LEU A 41 16.85 26.36 -11.12
CA LEU A 41 17.89 25.43 -11.56
C LEU A 41 18.53 25.87 -12.88
N HIS A 42 17.77 26.43 -13.82
CA HIS A 42 18.31 26.97 -15.07
C HIS A 42 19.29 28.13 -14.82
N THR A 43 18.99 29.02 -13.87
CA THR A 43 19.93 30.09 -13.49
C THR A 43 21.19 29.52 -12.83
N LEU A 44 21.05 28.54 -11.94
CA LEU A 44 22.19 27.88 -11.28
C LEU A 44 23.02 27.03 -12.23
N ALA A 45 22.40 26.41 -13.23
CA ALA A 45 23.07 25.62 -14.24
C ALA A 45 24.06 26.46 -15.05
N LYS A 46 23.72 27.71 -15.38
CA LYS A 46 24.65 28.65 -16.03
C LYS A 46 25.87 28.95 -15.16
N LYS A 47 25.66 29.07 -13.84
CA LYS A 47 26.72 29.36 -12.86
C LYS A 47 27.65 28.17 -12.62
N HIS A 48 27.11 26.95 -12.62
CA HIS A 48 27.85 25.73 -12.24
C HIS A 48 28.14 24.79 -13.41
N GLY A 49 27.81 25.19 -14.64
CA GLY A 49 27.97 24.37 -15.84
C GLY A 49 27.13 23.10 -15.85
N TRP A 50 25.96 23.08 -15.21
CA TRP A 50 25.11 21.88 -15.15
C TRP A 50 24.37 21.65 -16.48
N ARG A 51 24.25 20.38 -16.87
CA ARG A 51 23.39 19.98 -17.98
C ARG A 51 21.98 19.72 -17.47
N LEU A 52 21.00 20.46 -17.98
CA LEU A 52 19.59 20.29 -17.60
C LEU A 52 18.78 19.63 -18.72
N ALA A 53 17.86 18.77 -18.33
CA ALA A 53 16.77 18.31 -19.18
C ALA A 53 15.45 18.40 -18.42
N VAL A 54 14.33 18.49 -19.14
CA VAL A 54 12.98 18.59 -18.59
C VAL A 54 12.22 17.30 -18.85
N ALA A 55 11.54 16.78 -17.82
CA ALA A 55 10.62 15.66 -17.95
C ALA A 55 9.22 16.07 -17.49
N HIS A 56 8.21 15.86 -18.34
CA HIS A 56 6.81 16.07 -18.01
C HIS A 56 6.02 14.77 -18.22
N PHE A 57 5.27 14.38 -17.18
CA PHE A 57 4.39 13.23 -17.24
C PHE A 57 2.92 13.67 -17.22
N ASN A 58 2.20 13.35 -18.28
CA ASN A 58 0.79 13.62 -18.43
C ASN A 58 -0.04 12.41 -17.93
N HIS A 59 -0.73 12.61 -16.81
CA HIS A 59 -1.55 11.59 -16.17
C HIS A 59 -2.89 11.27 -16.89
N ARG A 60 -3.22 12.01 -17.97
CA ARG A 60 -4.48 11.89 -18.75
C ARG A 60 -5.77 12.01 -17.93
N LEU A 61 -5.72 12.63 -16.75
CA LEU A 61 -6.88 12.74 -15.85
C LEU A 61 -7.85 13.86 -16.23
N ARG A 62 -7.43 14.86 -17.03
CA ARG A 62 -8.23 16.05 -17.36
C ARG A 62 -8.41 16.28 -18.87
N GLY A 63 -8.25 15.24 -19.68
CA GLY A 63 -8.39 15.32 -21.14
C GLY A 63 -7.59 16.47 -21.75
N ALA A 64 -8.27 17.38 -22.46
CA ALA A 64 -7.66 18.51 -23.18
C ALA A 64 -6.82 19.46 -22.30
N ALA A 65 -7.16 19.61 -21.01
CA ALA A 65 -6.38 20.44 -20.10
C ALA A 65 -4.97 19.87 -19.86
N SER A 66 -4.86 18.55 -19.70
CA SER A 66 -3.57 17.87 -19.51
C SER A 66 -2.69 17.94 -20.75
N GLU A 67 -3.28 17.85 -21.94
CA GLU A 67 -2.56 18.10 -23.21
C GLU A 67 -2.07 19.55 -23.33
N GLY A 68 -2.85 20.48 -22.79
CA GLY A 68 -2.47 21.89 -22.69
C GLY A 68 -1.28 22.12 -21.76
N ASP A 69 -1.18 21.37 -20.66
CA ASP A 69 -0.05 21.41 -19.73
C ASP A 69 1.23 20.91 -20.40
N ALA A 70 1.17 19.76 -21.10
CA ALA A 70 2.30 19.20 -21.84
C ALA A 70 2.83 20.16 -22.92
N ARG A 71 1.92 20.72 -23.74
CA ARG A 71 2.27 21.74 -24.75
C ARG A 71 2.86 23.00 -24.14
N PHE A 72 2.38 23.41 -22.97
CA PHE A 72 2.92 24.56 -22.26
C PHE A 72 4.35 24.33 -21.77
N VAL A 73 4.60 23.20 -21.11
CA VAL A 73 5.94 22.84 -20.60
C VAL A 73 6.94 22.70 -21.74
N ALA A 74 6.56 22.03 -22.84
CA ALA A 74 7.42 21.87 -24.01
C ALA A 74 7.83 23.21 -24.64
N ARG A 75 6.89 24.18 -24.72
CA ARG A 75 7.18 25.53 -25.22
C ARG A 75 8.15 26.27 -24.30
N VAL A 76 8.00 26.14 -22.98
CA VAL A 76 8.91 26.80 -22.03
C VAL A 76 10.31 26.16 -22.11
N ALA A 77 10.41 24.83 -22.12
CA ALA A 77 11.68 24.13 -22.24
C ALA A 77 12.44 24.53 -23.52
N ARG A 78 11.74 24.59 -24.66
CA ARG A 78 12.30 25.05 -25.93
C ARG A 78 12.85 26.48 -25.86
N ARG A 79 12.12 27.41 -25.23
CA ARG A 79 12.58 28.80 -25.04
C ARG A 79 13.83 28.90 -24.16
N LEU A 80 14.01 27.95 -23.25
CA LEU A 80 15.20 27.86 -22.39
C LEU A 80 16.34 27.06 -23.04
N GLY A 81 16.16 26.54 -24.26
CA GLY A 81 17.16 25.72 -24.94
C GLY A 81 17.38 24.35 -24.28
N LEU A 82 16.37 23.81 -23.59
CA LEU A 82 16.47 22.57 -22.84
C LEU A 82 15.80 21.41 -23.59
N GLU A 83 16.44 20.24 -23.56
CA GLU A 83 15.82 19.00 -24.00
C GLU A 83 14.58 18.70 -23.14
N CYS A 84 13.46 18.34 -23.78
CA CYS A 84 12.20 18.09 -23.11
C CYS A 84 11.63 16.73 -23.51
N VAL A 85 11.42 15.87 -22.51
CA VAL A 85 10.82 14.56 -22.67
C VAL A 85 9.40 14.61 -22.12
N LEU A 86 8.45 14.26 -22.99
CA LEU A 86 7.03 14.16 -22.65
C LEU A 86 6.63 12.69 -22.71
N GLU A 87 5.89 12.24 -21.70
CA GLU A 87 5.22 10.95 -21.73
C GLU A 87 3.83 11.09 -21.11
N SER A 88 2.94 10.16 -21.45
CA SER A 88 1.60 10.09 -20.86
C SER A 88 1.26 8.65 -20.52
N GLY A 89 0.49 8.43 -19.46
CA GLY A 89 0.07 7.09 -19.05
C GLY A 89 -1.38 7.04 -18.58
N ASP A 90 -2.00 5.87 -18.70
CA ASP A 90 -3.34 5.61 -18.20
C ASP A 90 -3.31 5.30 -16.70
N VAL A 91 -3.49 6.35 -15.90
CA VAL A 91 -3.54 6.25 -14.44
C VAL A 91 -4.79 5.49 -13.97
N ARG A 92 -5.93 5.64 -14.65
CA ARG A 92 -7.19 5.02 -14.21
C ARG A 92 -7.19 3.52 -14.47
N GLY A 93 -6.69 3.11 -15.64
CA GLY A 93 -6.48 1.70 -15.97
C GLY A 93 -5.59 1.01 -14.94
N LEU A 94 -4.41 1.58 -14.64
CA LEU A 94 -3.49 0.99 -13.67
C LEU A 94 -4.07 0.95 -12.24
N ALA A 95 -4.77 2.01 -11.82
CA ALA A 95 -5.43 2.04 -10.53
C ALA A 95 -6.47 0.92 -10.38
N SER A 96 -7.29 0.70 -11.42
CA SER A 96 -8.30 -0.36 -11.43
C SER A 96 -7.66 -1.75 -11.44
N GLU A 97 -6.63 -1.96 -12.25
CA GLU A 97 -5.92 -3.25 -12.38
C GLU A 97 -5.28 -3.69 -11.06
N ARG A 98 -4.63 -2.75 -10.35
CA ARG A 98 -3.87 -3.04 -9.12
C ARG A 98 -4.65 -2.81 -7.82
N GLY A 99 -5.91 -2.38 -7.90
CA GLY A 99 -6.70 -1.99 -6.74
C GLY A 99 -6.07 -0.82 -5.97
N TRP A 100 -5.38 0.09 -6.66
CA TRP A 100 -4.72 1.25 -6.08
C TRP A 100 -5.61 2.49 -6.17
N SER A 101 -5.30 3.50 -5.34
CA SER A 101 -5.87 4.83 -5.56
C SER A 101 -5.27 5.47 -6.82
N VAL A 102 -6.02 6.38 -7.44
CA VAL A 102 -5.55 7.17 -8.59
C VAL A 102 -4.25 7.90 -8.28
N GLU A 103 -4.08 8.41 -7.05
CA GLU A 103 -2.85 9.09 -6.61
C GLU A 103 -1.65 8.12 -6.54
N MET A 104 -1.85 6.90 -6.05
CA MET A 104 -0.79 5.88 -5.98
C MET A 104 -0.36 5.45 -7.39
N ALA A 105 -1.31 5.14 -8.27
CA ALA A 105 -1.02 4.78 -9.66
C ALA A 105 -0.32 5.92 -10.42
N ALA A 106 -0.78 7.16 -10.24
CA ALA A 106 -0.15 8.34 -10.81
C ALA A 106 1.30 8.50 -10.32
N ARG A 107 1.51 8.32 -9.02
CA ARG A 107 2.84 8.41 -8.40
C ARG A 107 3.77 7.34 -8.95
N GLU A 108 3.32 6.11 -9.07
CA GLU A 108 4.13 4.99 -9.57
C GLU A 108 4.60 5.24 -11.00
N LEU A 109 3.67 5.45 -11.93
CA LEU A 109 3.98 5.71 -13.33
C LEU A 109 4.92 6.90 -13.51
N ARG A 110 4.71 7.96 -12.73
CA ARG A 110 5.59 9.14 -12.76
C ARG A 110 7.01 8.80 -12.33
N HIS A 111 7.18 8.02 -11.26
CA HIS A 111 8.52 7.66 -10.79
C HIS A 111 9.25 6.71 -11.74
N GLU A 112 8.53 5.75 -12.35
CA GLU A 112 9.07 4.88 -13.40
C GLU A 112 9.53 5.68 -14.62
N PHE A 113 8.67 6.57 -15.12
CA PHE A 113 8.97 7.47 -16.22
C PHE A 113 10.22 8.32 -15.95
N LEU A 114 10.29 8.96 -14.78
CA LEU A 114 11.42 9.81 -14.41
C LEU A 114 12.72 9.02 -14.32
N ALA A 115 12.69 7.82 -13.73
CA ALA A 115 13.87 6.96 -13.61
C ALA A 115 14.36 6.48 -14.98
N ARG A 116 13.46 6.01 -15.84
CA ARG A 116 13.78 5.58 -17.21
C ARG A 116 14.33 6.73 -18.05
N THR A 117 13.72 7.91 -17.95
CA THR A 117 14.17 9.11 -18.68
C THR A 117 15.55 9.56 -18.22
N ALA A 118 15.79 9.57 -16.90
CA ALA A 118 17.09 9.92 -16.35
C ALA A 118 18.18 8.97 -16.88
N ARG A 119 17.94 7.65 -16.85
CA ARG A 119 18.86 6.65 -17.44
C ARG A 119 19.11 6.88 -18.93
N ARG A 120 18.05 7.06 -19.73
CA ARG A 120 18.16 7.26 -21.18
C ARG A 120 19.04 8.47 -21.54
N LEU A 121 18.96 9.53 -20.75
CA LEU A 121 19.72 10.76 -20.96
C LEU A 121 21.09 10.78 -20.27
N GLY A 122 21.49 9.67 -19.62
CA GLY A 122 22.73 9.59 -18.85
C GLY A 122 22.74 10.51 -17.62
N LEU A 123 21.57 10.84 -17.07
CA LEU A 123 21.40 11.70 -15.90
C LEU A 123 21.22 10.82 -14.66
N ARG A 124 21.93 11.16 -13.57
CA ARG A 124 21.83 10.41 -12.30
C ARG A 124 20.95 11.11 -11.26
N THR A 125 20.58 12.36 -11.50
CA THR A 125 19.83 13.19 -10.54
C THR A 125 18.52 13.67 -11.16
N VAL A 126 17.42 13.52 -10.40
CA VAL A 126 16.09 14.04 -10.73
C VAL A 126 15.67 15.06 -9.67
N ALA A 127 15.36 16.27 -10.07
CA ALA A 127 14.86 17.32 -9.19
C ALA A 127 13.32 17.36 -9.18
N LEU A 128 12.74 17.38 -7.98
CA LEU A 128 11.30 17.44 -7.73
C LEU A 128 10.96 18.73 -6.97
N ALA A 129 9.82 19.34 -7.31
CA ALA A 129 9.42 20.64 -6.77
C ALA A 129 8.62 20.55 -5.46
N HIS A 130 8.95 19.58 -4.59
CA HIS A 130 8.34 19.50 -3.28
C HIS A 130 8.84 20.66 -2.40
N HIS A 131 7.95 21.26 -1.63
CA HIS A 131 8.21 22.44 -0.80
C HIS A 131 7.82 22.25 0.67
N ALA A 132 8.04 23.27 1.50
CA ALA A 132 7.84 23.18 2.95
C ALA A 132 6.38 22.84 3.33
N ASP A 133 5.38 23.45 2.68
CA ASP A 133 3.98 23.11 2.95
C ASP A 133 3.64 21.64 2.61
N ASP A 134 4.32 21.01 1.63
CA ASP A 134 4.11 19.59 1.34
C ASP A 134 4.54 18.69 2.52
N GLN A 135 5.54 19.11 3.29
CA GLN A 135 5.97 18.40 4.49
C GLN A 135 4.93 18.50 5.59
N VAL A 136 4.37 19.69 5.78
CA VAL A 136 3.32 19.94 6.77
C VAL A 136 2.07 19.13 6.42
N GLU A 137 1.68 19.08 5.15
CA GLU A 137 0.61 18.19 4.69
C GLU A 137 0.93 16.72 4.93
N LEU A 138 2.16 16.30 4.61
CA LEU A 138 2.61 14.92 4.80
C LEU A 138 2.60 14.52 6.28
N PHE A 139 2.94 15.44 7.19
CA PHE A 139 2.86 15.22 8.63
C PHE A 139 1.45 14.82 9.04
N PHE A 140 0.43 15.62 8.69
CA PHE A 140 -0.96 15.31 9.04
C PHE A 140 -1.47 14.05 8.33
N LEU A 141 -1.11 13.84 7.06
CA LEU A 141 -1.47 12.62 6.35
C LEU A 141 -0.94 11.37 7.06
N ARG A 142 0.28 11.42 7.60
CA ARG A 142 0.88 10.29 8.31
C ARG A 142 0.35 10.12 9.72
N LEU A 143 0.13 11.24 10.42
CA LEU A 143 -0.46 11.26 11.75
C LEU A 143 -1.87 10.63 11.71
N LEU A 144 -2.73 11.09 10.81
CA LEU A 144 -4.11 10.60 10.67
C LEU A 144 -4.19 9.14 10.18
N ARG A 145 -3.15 8.64 9.50
CA ARG A 145 -3.07 7.23 9.07
C ARG A 145 -2.47 6.30 10.13
N GLY A 146 -2.10 6.81 11.31
CA GLY A 146 -1.52 6.00 12.38
C GLY A 146 -0.10 5.49 12.09
N ALA A 147 0.67 6.20 11.26
CA ALA A 147 2.04 5.79 10.92
C ALA A 147 3.02 6.04 12.09
N GLY A 148 2.97 5.20 13.12
CA GLY A 148 3.66 5.38 14.42
C GLY A 148 5.20 5.41 14.39
N GLY A 149 5.86 5.26 13.24
CA GLY A 149 7.32 5.42 13.12
C GLY A 149 7.80 6.17 11.88
N GLY A 150 6.87 6.80 11.15
CA GLY A 150 7.15 7.44 9.86
C GLY A 150 7.00 8.95 9.90
N MET A 151 7.02 9.61 11.06
CA MET A 151 6.81 11.06 11.12
C MET A 151 7.98 11.88 10.54
N ALA A 152 9.14 11.27 10.35
CA ALA A 152 10.26 11.86 9.63
C ALA A 152 9.83 12.23 8.20
N GLY A 153 9.91 13.51 7.83
CA GLY A 153 9.43 14.03 6.55
C GLY A 153 10.08 13.44 5.30
N MET A 154 9.76 14.01 4.15
CA MET A 154 10.60 13.82 2.97
C MET A 154 12.02 14.29 3.29
N LYS A 155 13.03 13.51 2.91
CA LYS A 155 14.42 13.98 2.96
C LYS A 155 14.70 14.90 1.77
N TRP A 156 15.63 15.84 1.93
CA TRP A 156 16.09 16.70 0.83
C TRP A 156 16.55 15.86 -0.37
N GLY A 157 17.27 14.77 -0.10
CA GLY A 157 17.65 13.81 -1.11
C GLY A 157 17.29 12.37 -0.73
N SER A 158 16.90 11.57 -1.73
CA SER A 158 16.55 10.16 -1.56
C SER A 158 16.85 9.37 -2.83
N HIS A 159 16.79 8.04 -2.79
CA HIS A 159 16.83 7.23 -4.01
C HIS A 159 15.44 7.16 -4.66
N SER A 160 15.38 6.95 -5.97
CA SER A 160 14.12 6.72 -6.67
C SER A 160 13.55 5.36 -6.26
N PRO A 161 12.24 5.25 -6.01
CA PRO A 161 11.61 3.95 -5.72
C PRO A 161 11.67 3.01 -6.93
N ALA A 162 11.65 3.56 -8.15
CA ALA A 162 11.72 2.79 -9.39
C ALA A 162 13.16 2.39 -9.79
N ASP A 163 14.17 3.08 -9.26
CA ASP A 163 15.58 2.81 -9.57
C ASP A 163 16.51 3.40 -8.52
N LYS A 164 17.17 2.54 -7.74
CA LYS A 164 18.09 2.97 -6.68
C LYS A 164 19.33 3.69 -7.20
N ALA A 165 19.72 3.51 -8.47
CA ALA A 165 20.84 4.25 -9.07
C ALA A 165 20.47 5.73 -9.34
N VAL A 166 19.18 6.04 -9.46
CA VAL A 166 18.69 7.40 -9.67
C VAL A 166 18.45 8.10 -8.35
N ARG A 167 19.06 9.28 -8.19
CA ARG A 167 18.96 10.14 -7.02
C ARG A 167 17.86 11.16 -7.22
N LEU A 168 16.92 11.22 -6.29
CA LEU A 168 15.90 12.27 -6.22
C LEU A 168 16.38 13.39 -5.30
N VAL A 169 16.26 14.64 -5.74
CA VAL A 169 16.53 15.84 -4.93
C VAL A 169 15.30 16.74 -4.89
N ARG A 170 15.12 17.45 -3.77
CA ARG A 170 13.98 18.35 -3.52
C ARG A 170 14.51 19.74 -3.13
N PRO A 171 15.00 20.55 -4.10
CA PRO A 171 15.72 21.77 -3.77
C PRO A 171 14.89 22.85 -3.06
N LEU A 172 13.56 22.78 -3.19
CA LEU A 172 12.62 23.73 -2.61
C LEU A 172 12.03 23.26 -1.28
N LEU A 173 12.46 22.11 -0.73
CA LEU A 173 11.82 21.46 0.40
C LEU A 173 11.77 22.31 1.67
N ASP A 174 12.73 23.22 1.79
CA ASP A 174 12.90 24.10 2.95
C ASP A 174 12.28 25.50 2.69
N GLN A 175 11.59 25.68 1.56
CA GLN A 175 11.03 26.94 1.10
C GLN A 175 9.49 26.93 1.20
N PRO A 176 8.87 27.94 1.82
CA PRO A 176 7.41 28.07 1.85
C PRO A 176 6.82 28.30 0.47
N LYS A 177 5.59 27.82 0.24
CA LYS A 177 4.83 28.07 -0.99
C LYS A 177 4.70 29.55 -1.31
N ALA A 178 4.48 30.38 -0.29
CA ALA A 178 4.37 31.84 -0.46
C ALA A 178 5.61 32.44 -1.13
N THR A 179 6.82 32.02 -0.74
CA THR A 179 8.08 32.46 -1.35
C THR A 179 8.20 32.03 -2.81
N LEU A 180 7.66 30.86 -3.17
CA LEU A 180 7.67 30.40 -4.57
C LEU A 180 6.71 31.24 -5.43
N VAL A 181 5.54 31.59 -4.90
CA VAL A 181 4.56 32.44 -5.59
C VAL A 181 5.10 33.86 -5.78
N GLU A 182 5.74 34.42 -4.74
CA GLU A 182 6.39 35.73 -4.80
C GLU A 182 7.51 35.74 -5.85
N PHE A 183 8.42 34.77 -5.81
CA PHE A 183 9.46 34.61 -6.82
C PHE A 183 8.87 34.50 -8.23
N ALA A 184 7.80 33.72 -8.40
CA ALA A 184 7.15 33.57 -9.70
C ALA A 184 6.60 34.91 -10.23
N ARG A 185 6.08 35.76 -9.33
CA ARG A 185 5.58 37.10 -9.68
C ARG A 185 6.73 38.03 -10.09
N GLU A 186 7.79 38.10 -9.28
CA GLU A 186 8.94 38.99 -9.49
C GLU A 186 9.72 38.64 -10.76
N GLU A 187 9.98 37.35 -10.96
CA GLU A 187 10.72 36.82 -12.13
C GLU A 187 9.82 36.59 -13.36
N LYS A 188 8.53 36.96 -13.26
CA LYS A 188 7.50 36.79 -14.30
C LYS A 188 7.46 35.37 -14.87
N VAL A 189 7.59 34.37 -13.98
CA VAL A 189 7.54 32.95 -14.32
C VAL A 189 6.12 32.61 -14.72
N ARG A 190 5.94 32.19 -15.98
CA ARG A 190 4.64 31.69 -16.45
C ARG A 190 4.41 30.29 -15.89
N PHE A 191 3.18 30.03 -15.44
CA PHE A 191 2.72 28.70 -15.02
C PHE A 191 1.25 28.53 -15.37
N ARG A 192 0.75 27.29 -15.27
CA ARG A 192 -0.67 26.96 -15.39
C ARG A 192 -1.22 26.56 -14.02
N GLU A 193 -2.44 26.98 -13.74
CA GLU A 193 -3.14 26.54 -12.53
C GLU A 193 -3.86 25.22 -12.77
N ASP A 194 -3.86 24.39 -11.75
CA ASP A 194 -4.50 23.08 -11.78
C ASP A 194 -5.85 23.14 -11.06
N ALA A 195 -6.94 23.09 -11.82
CA ALA A 195 -8.30 23.13 -11.30
C ALA A 195 -8.62 21.97 -10.32
N SER A 196 -7.92 20.83 -10.42
CA SER A 196 -8.12 19.70 -9.50
C SER A 196 -7.59 19.96 -8.09
N ASN A 197 -6.74 20.99 -7.91
CA ASN A 197 -6.31 21.45 -6.59
C ASN A 197 -7.45 22.10 -5.78
N ALA A 198 -8.60 22.40 -6.40
CA ALA A 198 -9.75 23.00 -5.73
C ALA A 198 -10.66 21.97 -5.05
N SER A 199 -10.66 20.70 -5.46
CA SER A 199 -11.53 19.66 -4.86
C SER A 199 -11.08 19.31 -3.44
N VAL A 200 -12.04 19.15 -2.52
CA VAL A 200 -11.82 18.72 -1.11
C VAL A 200 -12.10 17.23 -0.87
N ASP A 201 -12.36 16.47 -1.94
CA ASP A 201 -12.62 15.02 -1.87
C ASP A 201 -11.34 14.25 -1.51
N ILE A 202 -10.19 14.80 -1.90
CA ILE A 202 -8.87 14.26 -1.59
C ILE A 202 -8.45 14.76 -0.21
N LEU A 203 -8.16 13.83 0.71
CA LEU A 203 -7.75 14.12 2.10
C LEU A 203 -6.64 15.18 2.18
N ARG A 204 -5.66 15.12 1.28
CA ARG A 204 -4.56 16.08 1.21
C ARG A 204 -5.04 17.51 0.94
N ASN A 205 -5.98 17.68 0.01
CA ASN A 205 -6.56 18.99 -0.29
C ASN A 205 -7.41 19.49 0.87
N ARG A 206 -8.14 18.60 1.55
CA ARG A 206 -8.90 18.95 2.76
C ARG A 206 -7.99 19.44 3.88
N ILE A 207 -6.86 18.76 4.11
CA ILE A 207 -5.83 19.21 5.06
C ILE A 207 -5.37 20.63 4.70
N ARG A 208 -5.02 20.87 3.44
CA ARG A 208 -4.52 22.17 2.95
C ARG A 208 -5.55 23.30 3.08
N ARG A 209 -6.82 23.05 2.76
CA ARG A 209 -7.86 24.09 2.64
C ARG A 209 -8.69 24.32 3.90
N GLU A 210 -8.85 23.30 4.74
CA GLU A 210 -9.69 23.37 5.93
C GLU A 210 -8.85 23.30 7.20
N LEU A 211 -8.09 22.22 7.37
CA LEU A 211 -7.39 21.94 8.63
C LEU A 211 -6.23 22.92 8.90
N LEU A 212 -5.30 23.08 7.96
CA LEU A 212 -4.15 23.96 8.16
C LEU A 212 -4.57 25.42 8.39
N PRO A 213 -5.50 26.01 7.62
CA PRO A 213 -5.96 27.37 7.90
C PRO A 213 -6.64 27.51 9.26
N LEU A 214 -7.42 26.52 9.70
CA LEU A 214 -8.01 26.49 11.04
C LEU A 214 -6.92 26.49 12.11
N LEU A 215 -5.95 25.58 12.02
CA LEU A 215 -4.88 25.47 13.03
C LEU A 215 -3.99 26.72 13.08
N ARG A 216 -3.65 27.28 11.90
CA ARG A 216 -2.85 28.50 11.81
C ARG A 216 -3.55 29.71 12.44
N ARG A 217 -4.86 29.87 12.20
CA ARG A 217 -5.62 31.01 12.73
C ARG A 217 -6.06 30.87 14.18
N SER A 218 -6.49 29.67 14.58
CA SER A 218 -7.17 29.48 15.87
C SER A 218 -6.28 28.93 16.97
N TYR A 219 -5.07 28.44 16.64
CA TYR A 219 -4.20 27.78 17.62
C TYR A 219 -2.76 28.33 17.60
N GLN A 220 -2.10 28.37 16.43
CA GLN A 220 -0.69 28.76 16.36
C GLN A 220 -0.33 29.29 14.97
N GLU A 221 -0.04 30.59 14.87
CA GLU A 221 0.36 31.24 13.61
C GLU A 221 1.67 30.65 13.05
N GLY A 222 2.62 30.30 13.92
CA GLY A 222 3.90 29.70 13.56
C GLY A 222 3.86 28.18 13.35
N LEU A 223 2.69 27.58 13.13
CA LEU A 223 2.50 26.12 13.14
C LEU A 223 3.45 25.39 12.19
N ASP A 224 3.62 25.91 10.97
CA ASP A 224 4.44 25.29 9.94
C ASP A 224 5.90 25.12 10.40
N ARG A 225 6.48 26.17 11.00
CA ARG A 225 7.85 26.13 11.52
C ARG A 225 7.99 25.11 12.66
N THR A 226 6.99 25.06 13.55
CA THR A 226 6.97 24.11 14.67
C THR A 226 6.90 22.67 14.17
N ILE A 227 6.03 22.37 13.21
CA ILE A 227 5.88 21.04 12.62
C ILE A 227 7.16 20.64 11.88
N LEU A 228 7.71 21.51 11.04
CA LEU A 228 8.94 21.23 10.29
C LEU A 228 10.12 20.92 11.23
N ARG A 229 10.29 21.73 12.29
CA ARG A 229 11.31 21.48 13.32
C ARG A 229 11.09 20.17 14.06
N ALA A 230 9.84 19.84 14.42
CA ALA A 230 9.53 18.58 15.06
C ALA A 230 9.83 17.38 14.14
N MET A 231 9.50 17.49 12.85
CA MET A 231 9.79 16.45 11.85
C MET A 231 11.30 16.27 11.62
N GLU A 232 12.08 17.35 11.68
CA GLU A 232 13.55 17.33 11.59
C GLU A 232 14.14 16.59 12.80
N ILE A 233 13.80 17.01 14.03
CA ILE A 233 14.29 16.38 15.27
C ILE A 233 13.95 14.88 15.29
N VAL A 234 12.67 14.53 15.06
CA VAL A 234 12.23 13.12 15.04
C VAL A 234 12.90 12.35 13.90
N GLY A 235 13.19 13.01 12.77
CA GLY A 235 13.91 12.43 11.66
C GLY A 235 15.36 12.07 12.00
N ASP A 236 16.07 13.00 12.64
CA ASP A 236 17.47 12.83 13.02
C ASP A 236 17.62 11.75 14.11
N GLU A 237 16.75 11.76 15.12
CA GLU A 237 16.71 10.72 16.15
C GLU A 237 16.39 9.33 15.56
N ALA A 238 15.46 9.26 14.61
CA ALA A 238 15.12 8.02 13.93
C ALA A 238 16.27 7.50 13.05
N GLU A 239 17.02 8.40 12.40
CA GLU A 239 18.21 8.06 11.61
C GLU A 239 19.33 7.51 12.50
N PHE A 240 19.58 8.15 13.66
CA PHE A 240 20.51 7.63 14.65
C PHE A 240 20.13 6.22 15.13
N ALA A 241 18.87 6.00 15.50
CA ALA A 241 18.39 4.69 15.93
C ALA A 241 18.48 3.63 14.81
N GLN A 242 18.20 4.04 13.56
CA GLN A 242 18.33 3.16 12.40
C GLN A 242 19.79 2.78 12.12
N GLU A 243 20.73 3.70 12.25
CA GLU A 243 22.16 3.44 12.05
C GLU A 243 22.71 2.53 13.15
N ALA A 244 22.32 2.75 14.41
CA ALA A 244 22.65 1.85 15.51
C ALA A 244 22.10 0.42 15.27
N ALA A 245 20.87 0.32 14.78
CA ALA A 245 20.25 -0.97 14.44
C ALA A 245 20.99 -1.69 13.30
N ARG A 246 21.40 -0.97 12.24
CA ARG A 246 22.21 -1.53 11.15
C ARG A 246 23.54 -2.08 11.64
N LYS A 247 24.27 -1.31 12.46
CA LYS A 247 25.56 -1.75 13.03
C LYS A 247 25.40 -3.00 13.88
N TRP A 248 24.31 -3.08 14.64
CA TRP A 248 23.99 -4.24 15.44
C TRP A 248 23.69 -5.47 14.58
N LEU A 249 22.83 -5.35 13.55
CA LEU A 249 22.50 -6.45 12.63
C LEU A 249 23.72 -6.95 11.83
N LEU A 250 24.69 -6.08 11.53
CA LEU A 250 25.94 -6.45 10.84
C LEU A 250 26.98 -7.13 11.77
N GLY A 251 26.61 -7.49 13.00
CA GLY A 251 27.45 -8.29 13.89
C GLY A 251 28.58 -7.52 14.60
N ARG A 252 28.50 -6.18 14.68
CA ARG A 252 29.53 -5.35 15.32
C ARG A 252 29.23 -4.98 16.78
N SER A 253 28.28 -5.64 17.44
CA SER A 253 27.91 -5.31 18.82
C SER A 253 27.72 -6.57 19.67
N ALA A 254 28.33 -6.59 20.86
CA ALA A 254 28.28 -7.70 21.81
C ALA A 254 26.99 -7.76 22.66
N LEU A 255 26.11 -6.75 22.56
CA LEU A 255 24.90 -6.69 23.38
C LEU A 255 23.77 -7.56 22.79
N PRO A 256 23.12 -8.41 23.60
CA PRO A 256 21.92 -9.12 23.20
C PRO A 256 20.78 -8.15 22.81
N PHE A 257 19.92 -8.54 21.86
CA PHE A 257 18.80 -7.74 21.39
C PHE A 257 17.95 -7.13 22.52
N ALA A 258 17.67 -7.92 23.56
CA ALA A 258 16.84 -7.52 24.70
C ALA A 258 17.43 -6.36 25.52
N ARG A 259 18.75 -6.14 25.46
CA ARG A 259 19.45 -5.05 26.15
C ARG A 259 19.61 -3.80 25.29
N LEU A 260 19.20 -3.83 24.03
CA LEU A 260 19.24 -2.65 23.17
C LEU A 260 18.17 -1.64 23.60
N PRO A 261 18.39 -0.34 23.40
CA PRO A 261 17.33 0.66 23.54
C PRO A 261 16.12 0.31 22.66
N VAL A 262 14.91 0.56 23.16
CA VAL A 262 13.65 0.18 22.47
C VAL A 262 13.58 0.74 21.04
N ALA A 263 14.07 1.95 20.82
CA ALA A 263 14.13 2.55 19.48
C ALA A 263 15.00 1.72 18.52
N VAL A 264 16.16 1.24 18.99
CA VAL A 264 17.06 0.37 18.21
C VAL A 264 16.42 -0.99 17.97
N GLN A 265 15.80 -1.60 18.99
CA GLN A 265 15.05 -2.86 18.83
C GLN A 265 13.99 -2.76 17.71
N ARG A 266 13.16 -1.70 17.75
CA ARG A 266 12.12 -1.45 16.74
C ARG A 266 12.73 -1.27 15.34
N GLN A 267 13.82 -0.53 15.23
CA GLN A 267 14.47 -0.31 13.94
C GLN A 267 15.15 -1.58 13.41
N SER A 268 15.75 -2.41 14.26
CA SER A 268 16.31 -3.71 13.85
C SER A 268 15.23 -4.61 13.26
N VAL A 269 14.07 -4.73 13.92
CA VAL A 269 12.93 -5.50 13.41
C VAL A 269 12.42 -4.91 12.08
N ARG A 270 12.29 -3.58 11.98
CA ARG A 270 11.87 -2.92 10.73
C ARG A 270 12.83 -3.16 9.58
N LEU A 271 14.14 -3.06 9.81
CA LEU A 271 15.16 -3.30 8.78
C LEU A 271 15.10 -4.74 8.26
N GLU A 272 14.89 -5.71 9.15
CA GLU A 272 14.72 -7.12 8.77
C GLU A 272 13.43 -7.36 7.98
N LEU A 273 12.32 -6.71 8.35
CA LEU A 273 11.09 -6.78 7.57
C LEU A 273 11.25 -6.14 6.19
N VAL A 274 11.97 -5.02 6.08
CA VAL A 274 12.33 -4.39 4.80
C VAL A 274 13.24 -5.31 3.97
N ARG A 275 14.19 -6.01 4.59
CA ARG A 275 15.04 -7.02 3.91
C ARG A 275 14.21 -8.14 3.29
N LEU A 276 13.10 -8.50 3.95
CA LEU A 276 12.12 -9.47 3.45
C LEU A 276 11.09 -8.88 2.47
N ASN A 277 11.24 -7.61 2.08
CA ASN A 277 10.28 -6.85 1.25
C ASN A 277 8.86 -6.78 1.85
N LEU A 278 8.76 -6.71 3.18
CA LEU A 278 7.48 -6.60 3.89
C LEU A 278 7.26 -5.17 4.39
N VAL A 279 6.02 -4.70 4.22
CA VAL A 279 5.56 -3.43 4.80
C VAL A 279 4.93 -3.72 6.16
N ALA A 280 5.64 -3.41 7.23
CA ALA A 280 5.19 -3.68 8.59
C ALA A 280 4.38 -2.53 9.16
N ASP A 281 3.25 -2.85 9.80
CA ASP A 281 2.56 -1.91 10.69
C ASP A 281 3.24 -1.89 12.08
N PHE A 282 2.80 -0.95 12.92
CA PHE A 282 3.33 -0.80 14.27
C PHE A 282 3.13 -2.07 15.11
N GLU A 283 1.95 -2.68 15.02
CA GLU A 283 1.58 -3.87 15.80
C GLU A 283 2.45 -5.08 15.47
N LEU A 284 2.74 -5.31 14.19
CA LEU A 284 3.62 -6.39 13.76
C LEU A 284 5.04 -6.20 14.33
N VAL A 285 5.57 -4.98 14.26
CA VAL A 285 6.89 -4.66 14.82
C VAL A 285 6.91 -4.93 16.32
N GLU A 286 5.89 -4.50 17.06
CA GLU A 286 5.83 -4.74 18.51
C GLU A 286 5.66 -6.23 18.85
N ARG A 287 4.83 -6.98 18.10
CA ARG A 287 4.69 -8.44 18.29
C ARG A 287 6.04 -9.16 18.16
N LEU A 288 6.76 -8.92 17.05
CA LEU A 288 8.07 -9.53 16.79
C LEU A 288 9.13 -9.08 17.79
N ARG A 289 9.07 -7.82 18.26
CA ARG A 289 9.98 -7.30 19.27
C ARG A 289 9.78 -7.98 20.62
N LEU A 290 8.53 -8.03 21.09
CA LEU A 290 8.15 -8.48 22.43
C LEU A 290 8.15 -10.01 22.59
N ARG A 291 7.94 -10.77 21.51
CA ARG A 291 7.83 -12.24 21.56
C ARG A 291 8.82 -12.93 20.61
N PRO A 292 10.13 -12.94 20.92
CA PRO A 292 11.09 -13.74 20.16
C PRO A 292 10.73 -15.22 20.17
N GLY A 293 11.09 -15.95 19.12
CA GLY A 293 10.86 -17.39 18.99
C GLY A 293 9.40 -17.79 18.78
N VAL A 294 8.46 -16.84 18.90
CA VAL A 294 7.04 -17.08 18.64
C VAL A 294 6.74 -16.80 17.19
N THR A 295 6.07 -17.76 16.56
CA THR A 295 5.60 -17.63 15.18
C THR A 295 4.36 -16.74 15.10
N HIS A 296 4.44 -15.70 14.28
CA HIS A 296 3.35 -14.76 14.02
C HIS A 296 2.83 -14.92 12.59
N SER A 297 1.52 -15.07 12.42
CA SER A 297 0.92 -15.05 11.09
C SER A 297 1.04 -13.67 10.46
N TRP A 298 1.45 -13.64 9.19
CA TRP A 298 1.52 -12.42 8.41
C TRP A 298 1.25 -12.71 6.93
N GLN A 299 0.14 -12.16 6.42
CA GLN A 299 -0.35 -12.47 5.07
C GLN A 299 -0.34 -14.00 4.84
N ASP A 300 0.28 -14.48 3.75
CA ASP A 300 0.38 -15.90 3.35
C ASP A 300 1.58 -16.64 3.98
N GLY A 301 2.11 -16.16 5.10
CA GLY A 301 3.27 -16.76 5.75
C GLY A 301 3.34 -16.55 7.25
N TRP A 302 4.47 -16.95 7.78
CA TRP A 302 4.80 -16.95 9.19
C TRP A 302 6.10 -16.19 9.38
N LEU A 303 6.10 -15.29 10.35
CA LEU A 303 7.27 -14.53 10.75
C LEU A 303 7.69 -14.97 12.14
N VAL A 304 8.96 -15.27 12.31
CA VAL A 304 9.55 -15.49 13.62
C VAL A 304 10.83 -14.67 13.73
N ARG A 305 10.97 -13.98 14.85
CA ARG A 305 12.21 -13.30 15.21
C ARG A 305 13.05 -14.25 16.06
N ASP A 306 14.29 -14.48 15.65
CA ASP A 306 15.24 -15.21 16.47
C ASP A 306 15.64 -14.40 17.72
N ALA A 307 15.71 -15.08 18.87
CA ALA A 307 15.97 -14.44 20.16
C ALA A 307 17.40 -13.92 20.26
N ALA A 308 18.36 -14.68 19.73
CA ALA A 308 19.80 -14.42 19.86
C ALA A 308 20.29 -13.38 18.85
N SER A 309 20.00 -13.61 17.56
CA SER A 309 20.44 -12.76 16.45
C SER A 309 19.51 -11.58 16.17
N GLY A 310 18.26 -11.62 16.66
CA GLY A 310 17.24 -10.61 16.34
C GLY A 310 16.80 -10.58 14.88
N CYS A 311 17.35 -11.46 14.05
CA CYS A 311 16.96 -11.63 12.65
C CYS A 311 15.50 -12.07 12.56
N VAL A 312 14.80 -11.56 11.54
CA VAL A 312 13.44 -12.02 11.23
C VAL A 312 13.55 -13.00 10.08
N SER A 313 13.02 -14.19 10.28
CA SER A 313 12.85 -15.17 9.21
C SER A 313 11.39 -15.21 8.82
N MET A 314 11.15 -15.32 7.51
CA MET A 314 9.83 -15.59 6.97
C MET A 314 9.82 -16.99 6.43
N GLN A 315 9.03 -17.86 7.06
CA GLN A 315 8.60 -19.07 6.43
C GLN A 315 7.33 -18.72 5.67
N ARG A 316 7.43 -18.63 4.34
CA ARG A 316 6.22 -18.73 3.53
C ARG A 316 5.54 -20.02 3.96
N ALA A 317 4.22 -20.01 4.10
CA ALA A 317 3.53 -21.27 4.11
C ALA A 317 4.00 -21.98 2.84
N VAL A 318 4.80 -23.04 3.00
CA VAL A 318 5.04 -23.97 1.90
C VAL A 318 3.62 -24.32 1.51
N GLN A 319 3.23 -23.89 0.31
CA GLN A 319 2.07 -24.47 -0.31
C GLN A 319 2.41 -25.96 -0.30
N VAL A 320 1.86 -26.71 0.63
CA VAL A 320 1.53 -28.08 0.31
C VAL A 320 0.41 -27.86 -0.69
N TRP A 321 0.79 -27.85 -1.95
CA TRP A 321 -0.14 -27.94 -3.05
C TRP A 321 -0.89 -29.25 -2.79
N GLY A 322 -2.06 -29.17 -2.14
CA GLY A 322 -3.18 -29.91 -2.70
C GLY A 322 -3.37 -29.29 -4.06
N THR A 323 -2.98 -29.99 -5.12
CA THR A 323 -3.36 -29.71 -6.51
C THR A 323 -4.75 -29.06 -6.54
N PRO A 324 -5.04 -28.03 -7.37
CA PRO A 324 -6.41 -27.56 -7.58
C PRO A 324 -7.27 -28.80 -7.89
N GLY A 325 -7.98 -29.22 -6.86
CA GLY A 325 -8.52 -30.54 -6.74
C GLY A 325 -9.98 -30.37 -6.40
N THR A 326 -10.79 -31.17 -7.05
CA THR A 326 -12.18 -31.30 -6.64
C THR A 326 -12.33 -32.70 -6.11
N ARG A 327 -12.96 -32.85 -4.95
CA ARG A 327 -13.34 -34.15 -4.43
C ARG A 327 -14.81 -34.35 -4.71
N GLN A 328 -15.12 -35.32 -5.57
CA GLN A 328 -16.49 -35.71 -5.84
C GLN A 328 -16.95 -36.69 -4.76
N ILE A 329 -18.15 -36.47 -4.23
CA ILE A 329 -18.80 -37.33 -3.25
C ILE A 329 -20.09 -37.83 -3.90
N SER A 330 -20.22 -39.15 -4.00
CA SER A 330 -21.46 -39.82 -4.39
C SER A 330 -22.30 -40.07 -3.14
N LEU A 331 -23.55 -39.60 -3.16
CA LEU A 331 -24.51 -39.82 -2.08
C LEU A 331 -25.37 -41.08 -2.29
N GLN A 332 -24.93 -42.00 -3.15
CA GLN A 332 -25.59 -43.31 -3.32
C GLN A 332 -25.61 -44.12 -2.01
N ALA A 333 -24.56 -44.00 -1.19
CA ALA A 333 -24.56 -44.52 0.17
C ALA A 333 -25.21 -43.50 1.12
N ALA A 334 -26.18 -43.96 1.90
CA ALA A 334 -26.90 -43.12 2.87
C ALA A 334 -26.01 -42.56 3.99
N CYS A 335 -24.78 -43.02 4.14
CA CYS A 335 -23.77 -42.39 4.98
C CYS A 335 -22.37 -42.57 4.38
N GLY A 336 -21.44 -41.75 4.83
CA GLY A 336 -20.04 -41.89 4.46
C GLY A 336 -19.16 -40.81 5.07
N SER A 337 -17.88 -40.90 4.78
CA SER A 337 -16.89 -39.91 5.17
C SER A 337 -15.90 -39.65 4.04
N VAL A 338 -15.34 -38.45 4.04
CA VAL A 338 -14.26 -38.06 3.13
C VAL A 338 -13.36 -37.05 3.83
N SER A 339 -12.05 -37.14 3.56
CA SER A 339 -11.11 -36.09 3.94
C SER A 339 -10.65 -35.35 2.68
N PHE A 340 -10.62 -34.02 2.76
CA PHE A 340 -10.09 -33.16 1.71
C PHE A 340 -9.39 -31.96 2.33
N ASP A 341 -8.10 -31.79 2.01
CA ASP A 341 -7.27 -30.66 2.44
C ASP A 341 -7.36 -30.31 3.94
N GLY A 342 -7.26 -31.35 4.77
CA GLY A 342 -7.28 -31.25 6.24
C GLY A 342 -8.67 -31.01 6.84
N VAL A 343 -9.74 -31.17 6.06
CA VAL A 343 -11.12 -31.18 6.56
C VAL A 343 -11.70 -32.58 6.39
N GLU A 344 -12.03 -33.22 7.50
CA GLU A 344 -12.82 -34.44 7.51
C GLU A 344 -14.31 -34.05 7.47
N VAL A 345 -15.04 -34.60 6.50
CA VAL A 345 -16.48 -34.48 6.37
C VAL A 345 -17.11 -35.85 6.56
N LYS A 346 -18.17 -35.93 7.36
CA LYS A 346 -19.03 -37.10 7.51
C LYS A 346 -20.45 -36.71 7.17
N TRP A 347 -21.12 -37.53 6.37
CA TRP A 347 -22.52 -37.30 6.03
C TRP A 347 -23.40 -38.49 6.40
N GLN A 348 -24.67 -38.19 6.64
CA GLN A 348 -25.72 -39.18 6.79
C GLN A 348 -27.05 -38.62 6.27
N ILE A 349 -27.70 -39.35 5.37
CA ILE A 349 -29.04 -39.07 4.88
C ILE A 349 -30.02 -39.85 5.73
N LYS A 350 -31.05 -39.15 6.24
CA LYS A 350 -32.12 -39.76 7.03
C LYS A 350 -33.48 -39.26 6.55
N PRO A 351 -34.53 -40.09 6.62
CA PRO A 351 -35.90 -39.59 6.55
C PRO A 351 -36.10 -38.49 7.59
N ARG A 352 -36.81 -37.43 7.20
CA ARG A 352 -37.13 -36.35 8.13
C ARG A 352 -38.39 -36.72 8.90
N ALA A 353 -38.25 -36.90 10.21
CA ALA A 353 -39.40 -36.97 11.10
C ALA A 353 -40.08 -35.59 11.16
N THR A 354 -41.37 -35.55 10.84
CA THR A 354 -42.21 -34.35 10.92
C THR A 354 -42.11 -33.79 12.35
N HIS A 355 -41.72 -32.52 12.49
CA HIS A 355 -41.64 -31.78 13.78
C HIS A 355 -40.44 -32.00 14.71
N SER A 356 -39.31 -32.59 14.30
CA SER A 356 -38.12 -32.56 15.17
C SER A 356 -37.48 -31.17 15.22
N ALA A 357 -37.34 -30.57 16.41
CA ALA A 357 -36.62 -29.31 16.58
C ALA A 357 -35.17 -29.42 16.10
N ILE A 358 -34.71 -28.48 15.27
CA ILE A 358 -33.34 -28.44 14.76
C ILE A 358 -32.43 -27.92 15.88
N ARG A 359 -31.73 -28.83 16.56
CA ARG A 359 -30.70 -28.45 17.55
C ARG A 359 -29.41 -28.07 16.84
N HIS A 360 -29.05 -26.78 16.92
CA HIS A 360 -27.75 -26.30 16.48
C HIS A 360 -26.62 -26.98 17.26
N ALA A 361 -25.65 -27.52 16.54
CA ALA A 361 -24.40 -27.99 17.13
C ALA A 361 -23.24 -27.48 16.29
N LYS A 362 -22.11 -27.23 16.95
CA LYS A 362 -20.89 -26.76 16.29
C LYS A 362 -20.46 -27.76 15.22
N ASN A 363 -20.15 -27.25 14.02
CA ASN A 363 -19.73 -28.01 12.84
C ASN A 363 -20.68 -29.14 12.41
N ARG A 364 -21.98 -28.97 12.67
CA ARG A 364 -23.03 -29.88 12.20
C ARG A 364 -24.12 -29.08 11.54
N GLU A 365 -24.19 -29.19 10.23
CA GLU A 365 -25.20 -28.57 9.38
C GLU A 365 -26.21 -29.60 8.87
N ARG A 366 -27.38 -29.11 8.44
CA ARG A 366 -28.44 -29.95 7.87
C ARG A 366 -28.98 -29.29 6.62
N PHE A 367 -29.13 -30.08 5.57
CA PHE A 367 -29.63 -29.64 4.27
C PHE A 367 -30.79 -30.51 3.81
N ASP A 368 -31.62 -29.98 2.93
CA ASP A 368 -32.60 -30.78 2.19
C ASP A 368 -31.86 -31.70 1.21
N ALA A 369 -31.94 -33.02 1.43
CA ALA A 369 -31.17 -33.98 0.66
C ALA A 369 -31.62 -34.04 -0.82
N ASP A 370 -32.90 -33.79 -1.07
CA ASP A 370 -33.46 -33.81 -2.42
C ASP A 370 -32.97 -32.62 -3.25
N ILE A 371 -32.78 -31.45 -2.61
CA ILE A 371 -32.24 -30.24 -3.26
C ILE A 371 -30.73 -30.37 -3.48
N VAL A 372 -29.98 -30.97 -2.54
CA VAL A 372 -28.54 -31.22 -2.72
C VAL A 372 -28.27 -32.18 -3.88
N GLY A 373 -29.16 -33.16 -4.07
CA GLY A 373 -29.06 -34.15 -5.14
C GLY A 373 -28.01 -35.23 -4.87
N PRO A 374 -27.73 -36.10 -5.86
CA PRO A 374 -26.98 -37.34 -5.64
C PRO A 374 -25.45 -37.15 -5.57
N ARG A 375 -24.96 -35.95 -5.85
CA ARG A 375 -23.52 -35.68 -5.97
C ARG A 375 -23.16 -34.32 -5.38
N ILE A 376 -22.05 -34.32 -4.66
CA ILE A 376 -21.44 -33.12 -4.10
C ILE A 376 -20.03 -32.98 -4.64
N VAL A 377 -19.63 -31.74 -4.94
CA VAL A 377 -18.25 -31.40 -5.28
C VAL A 377 -17.68 -30.54 -4.16
N LEU A 378 -16.69 -31.08 -3.45
CA LEU A 378 -15.93 -30.36 -2.44
C LEU A 378 -14.68 -29.75 -3.09
N ARG A 379 -14.49 -28.44 -2.91
CA ARG A 379 -13.39 -27.69 -3.52
C ARG A 379 -13.08 -26.44 -2.70
N HIS A 380 -11.97 -25.77 -3.00
CA HIS A 380 -11.75 -24.42 -2.51
C HIS A 380 -12.69 -23.42 -3.18
N TRP A 381 -13.02 -22.34 -2.47
CA TRP A 381 -13.75 -21.22 -3.08
C TRP A 381 -12.91 -20.56 -4.19
N ARG A 382 -13.60 -19.93 -5.14
CA ARG A 382 -13.00 -19.25 -6.29
C ARG A 382 -13.48 -17.80 -6.37
N PRO A 383 -12.65 -16.86 -6.84
CA PRO A 383 -13.10 -15.51 -7.13
C PRO A 383 -14.31 -15.54 -8.08
N GLY A 384 -15.39 -14.85 -7.70
CA GLY A 384 -16.65 -14.85 -8.45
C GLY A 384 -17.73 -15.78 -7.89
N ASP A 385 -17.38 -16.75 -7.03
CA ASP A 385 -18.37 -17.58 -6.34
C ASP A 385 -19.38 -16.71 -5.59
N ARG A 386 -20.67 -17.05 -5.74
CA ARG A 386 -21.79 -16.38 -5.06
C ARG A 386 -22.46 -17.35 -4.11
N PHE A 387 -22.89 -16.81 -2.97
CA PHE A 387 -23.52 -17.58 -1.91
C PHE A 387 -24.57 -16.73 -1.20
N GLN A 388 -25.68 -17.34 -0.82
CA GLN A 388 -26.75 -16.70 -0.06
C GLN A 388 -26.84 -17.37 1.32
N PRO A 389 -26.21 -16.82 2.36
CA PRO A 389 -26.34 -17.34 3.71
C PRO A 389 -27.79 -17.32 4.18
N SER A 390 -28.16 -18.29 5.00
CA SER A 390 -29.53 -18.35 5.51
C SER A 390 -29.92 -17.11 6.31
N GLY A 391 -31.10 -16.58 6.01
CA GLY A 391 -31.63 -15.33 6.53
C GLY A 391 -31.24 -14.06 5.74
N MET A 392 -30.46 -14.17 4.67
CA MET A 392 -30.21 -13.05 3.74
C MET A 392 -31.18 -13.07 2.55
N ALA A 393 -31.60 -11.89 2.09
CA ALA A 393 -32.55 -11.75 0.98
C ALA A 393 -31.95 -12.04 -0.40
N GLN A 394 -30.63 -11.86 -0.59
CA GLN A 394 -29.99 -12.00 -1.90
C GLN A 394 -28.61 -12.68 -1.81
N ALA A 395 -28.19 -13.32 -2.90
CA ALA A 395 -26.86 -13.90 -3.04
C ALA A 395 -25.77 -12.84 -3.22
N VAL A 396 -24.72 -12.94 -2.43
CA VAL A 396 -23.56 -12.03 -2.42
C VAL A 396 -22.29 -12.77 -2.84
N LYS A 397 -21.22 -12.05 -3.20
CA LYS A 397 -19.94 -12.69 -3.51
C LYS A 397 -19.33 -13.24 -2.23
N LEU A 398 -18.74 -14.44 -2.29
CA LEU A 398 -18.04 -15.04 -1.15
C LEU A 398 -16.89 -14.16 -0.65
N GLN A 399 -16.20 -13.45 -1.55
CA GLN A 399 -15.15 -12.51 -1.20
C GLN A 399 -15.63 -11.38 -0.27
N ASP A 400 -16.85 -10.87 -0.51
CA ASP A 400 -17.45 -9.80 0.29
C ASP A 400 -17.88 -10.36 1.66
N LEU A 401 -18.46 -11.56 1.69
CA LEU A 401 -18.80 -12.27 2.93
C LEU A 401 -17.58 -12.50 3.82
N PHE A 402 -16.47 -12.99 3.26
CA PHE A 402 -15.25 -13.21 4.03
C PHE A 402 -14.65 -11.91 4.56
N THR A 403 -14.79 -10.81 3.80
CA THR A 403 -14.34 -9.49 4.22
C THR A 403 -15.17 -8.99 5.40
N ASN A 404 -16.51 -9.10 5.32
CA ASN A 404 -17.41 -8.70 6.40
C ASN A 404 -17.25 -9.55 7.66
N ALA A 405 -16.99 -10.85 7.49
CA ALA A 405 -16.68 -11.77 8.59
C ALA A 405 -15.26 -11.59 9.16
N LYS A 406 -14.48 -10.62 8.64
CA LYS A 406 -13.10 -10.31 9.06
C LYS A 406 -12.16 -11.52 9.00
N ILE A 407 -12.40 -12.46 8.08
CA ILE A 407 -11.54 -13.62 7.88
C ILE A 407 -10.24 -13.12 7.22
N PRO A 408 -9.04 -13.41 7.75
CA PRO A 408 -7.77 -13.02 7.14
C PRO A 408 -7.62 -13.60 5.72
N ALA A 409 -6.99 -12.86 4.81
CA ALA A 409 -6.82 -13.29 3.41
C ALA A 409 -6.16 -14.66 3.25
N SER A 410 -5.19 -14.99 4.10
CA SER A 410 -4.53 -16.31 4.11
C SER A 410 -5.43 -17.44 4.60
N GLU A 411 -6.37 -17.14 5.50
CA GLU A 411 -7.38 -18.10 5.93
C GLU A 411 -8.47 -18.28 4.87
N ARG A 412 -8.84 -17.23 4.13
CA ARG A 412 -9.86 -17.34 3.07
C ARG A 412 -9.47 -18.41 2.05
N ARG A 413 -8.22 -18.41 1.59
CA ARG A 413 -7.75 -19.27 0.49
C ARG A 413 -7.85 -20.78 0.80
N ARG A 414 -7.87 -21.17 2.08
CA ARG A 414 -8.02 -22.58 2.50
C ARG A 414 -9.46 -23.02 2.74
N LEU A 415 -10.43 -22.09 2.75
CA LEU A 415 -11.82 -22.42 3.04
C LEU A 415 -12.41 -23.28 1.93
N LEU A 416 -13.04 -24.36 2.35
CA LEU A 416 -13.75 -25.26 1.46
C LEU A 416 -15.19 -24.81 1.23
N VAL A 417 -15.69 -25.13 0.05
CA VAL A 417 -17.09 -25.00 -0.33
C VAL A 417 -17.58 -26.34 -0.86
N ALA A 418 -18.86 -26.64 -0.61
CA ALA A 418 -19.54 -27.78 -1.19
C ALA A 418 -20.57 -27.27 -2.20
N GLU A 419 -20.47 -27.81 -3.41
CA GLU A 419 -21.30 -27.48 -4.56
C GLU A 419 -22.20 -28.68 -4.89
N ALA A 420 -23.48 -28.42 -5.13
CA ALA A 420 -24.44 -29.43 -5.58
C ALA A 420 -24.23 -29.76 -7.07
N ALA A 421 -24.91 -30.79 -7.56
CA ALA A 421 -24.79 -31.22 -8.96
C ALA A 421 -25.16 -30.13 -9.99
N ASP A 422 -26.00 -29.16 -9.59
CA ASP A 422 -26.44 -28.04 -10.42
C ASP A 422 -25.50 -26.82 -10.39
N GLY A 423 -24.34 -26.93 -9.72
CA GLY A 423 -23.33 -25.88 -9.63
C GLY A 423 -23.57 -24.84 -8.53
N ARG A 424 -24.65 -24.96 -7.75
CA ARG A 424 -24.91 -24.03 -6.64
C ARG A 424 -24.12 -24.44 -5.39
N VAL A 425 -23.48 -23.47 -4.76
CA VAL A 425 -22.79 -23.66 -3.47
C VAL A 425 -23.82 -23.71 -2.33
N PHE A 426 -23.82 -24.80 -1.57
CA PHE A 426 -24.75 -25.00 -0.46
C PHE A 426 -24.09 -24.92 0.93
N TRP A 427 -22.78 -25.17 1.01
CA TRP A 427 -22.00 -25.10 2.25
C TRP A 427 -20.69 -24.37 2.01
N VAL A 428 -20.29 -23.56 2.99
CA VAL A 428 -19.01 -22.87 3.06
C VAL A 428 -18.49 -23.07 4.47
N GLU A 429 -17.25 -23.52 4.58
CA GLU A 429 -16.64 -23.82 5.86
C GLU A 429 -16.72 -22.63 6.84
N GLY A 430 -17.26 -22.87 8.03
CA GLY A 430 -17.36 -21.88 9.10
C GLY A 430 -18.41 -20.78 8.90
N LEU A 431 -19.17 -20.79 7.79
CA LEU A 431 -20.28 -19.86 7.56
C LEU A 431 -21.65 -20.53 7.77
N ARG A 432 -22.71 -19.72 7.77
CA ARG A 432 -24.09 -20.21 7.78
C ARG A 432 -24.39 -20.99 6.49
N ILE A 433 -25.31 -21.95 6.58
CA ILE A 433 -25.80 -22.73 5.44
C ILE A 433 -26.46 -21.86 4.37
N SER A 434 -26.55 -22.37 3.14
CA SER A 434 -27.26 -21.69 2.05
C SER A 434 -28.78 -21.65 2.30
N GLU A 435 -29.38 -20.48 2.03
CA GLU A 435 -30.82 -20.26 2.16
C GLU A 435 -31.64 -21.20 1.27
N ALA A 436 -31.14 -21.52 0.07
CA ALA A 436 -31.84 -22.36 -0.91
C ALA A 436 -31.83 -23.87 -0.56
N PHE A 437 -30.97 -24.30 0.36
CA PHE A 437 -30.77 -25.71 0.71
C PHE A 437 -31.20 -26.02 2.14
N LYS A 438 -31.83 -25.05 2.82
CA LYS A 438 -32.33 -25.23 4.17
C LYS A 438 -33.49 -26.21 4.20
N LEU A 439 -33.67 -26.82 5.36
CA LEU A 439 -34.81 -27.67 5.68
C LEU A 439 -36.14 -26.86 5.66
N ALA A 440 -37.12 -27.30 4.86
CA ALA A 440 -38.46 -26.71 4.74
C ALA A 440 -39.56 -27.70 5.20
N GLY A 441 -40.81 -27.26 5.39
CA GLY A 441 -41.89 -28.17 5.81
C GLY A 441 -42.11 -29.37 4.87
N SER A 442 -41.74 -29.20 3.59
CA SER A 442 -41.87 -30.20 2.52
C SER A 442 -40.68 -31.18 2.40
N THR A 443 -39.59 -30.99 3.15
CA THR A 443 -38.40 -31.83 3.03
C THR A 443 -38.69 -33.26 3.48
N ARG A 444 -38.46 -34.24 2.60
CA ARG A 444 -38.68 -35.67 2.87
C ARG A 444 -37.46 -36.33 3.51
N ALA A 445 -36.27 -35.98 3.05
CA ALA A 445 -35.01 -36.50 3.55
C ALA A 445 -34.05 -35.35 3.89
N GLN A 446 -33.31 -35.48 4.99
CA GLN A 446 -32.30 -34.52 5.41
C GLN A 446 -30.90 -35.11 5.24
N LEU A 447 -29.98 -34.29 4.75
CA LEU A 447 -28.54 -34.55 4.76
C LEU A 447 -27.96 -33.95 6.03
N GLU A 448 -27.56 -34.78 7.00
CA GLU A 448 -26.72 -34.34 8.11
C GLU A 448 -25.27 -34.25 7.64
N TRP A 449 -24.68 -33.06 7.69
CA TRP A 449 -23.31 -32.77 7.30
C TRP A 449 -22.49 -32.41 8.53
N ARG A 450 -21.46 -33.19 8.84
CA ARG A 450 -20.57 -32.96 9.98
C ARG A 450 -19.17 -32.73 9.44
N TRP A 451 -18.48 -31.72 9.96
CA TRP A 451 -17.12 -31.45 9.51
C TRP A 451 -16.19 -31.12 10.67
N GLN A 452 -14.91 -31.40 10.48
CA GLN A 452 -13.88 -31.01 11.42
C GLN A 452 -12.61 -30.71 10.65
N ARG A 453 -12.05 -29.52 10.88
CA ARG A 453 -10.71 -29.20 10.41
C ARG A 453 -9.71 -29.69 11.43
N GLU A 454 -8.73 -30.48 10.98
CA GLU A 454 -7.61 -30.90 11.81
C GLU A 454 -6.87 -29.65 12.28
N ARG A 455 -6.75 -29.48 13.61
CA ARG A 455 -5.85 -28.47 14.17
C ARG A 455 -4.44 -28.99 13.93
N LYS A 456 -3.72 -28.38 13.00
CA LYS A 456 -2.26 -28.53 13.00
C LYS A 456 -1.75 -27.82 14.25
N GLU A 457 -1.52 -28.61 15.30
CA GLU A 457 -0.62 -28.21 16.37
C GLU A 457 0.76 -28.01 15.73
N PHE A 458 1.26 -26.78 15.80
CA PHE A 458 2.63 -26.43 15.48
C PHE A 458 3.18 -25.59 16.63
#